data_AF-D6PBL5-F1
#
_entry.id   AF-D6PBL5-F1
#
_cell.length_a   1.000
_cell.length_b   1.000
_cell.length_c   1.000
_cell.angle_alpha   90.00
_cell.angle_beta   90.00
_cell.angle_gamma   90.00
#
_symmetry.space_group_name_H-M   'P 1'
#
loop_
_entity.id
_entity.type
_entity.pdbx_description
1 polymer ?
#
loop_
_entity_poly.entity_id
_entity_poly.type
_entity_poly.pdbx_seq_one_letter_code
_entity_poly.pdbx_strand_id
1 'polypeptide(L)'
;MDAPLVLTTRLNPTEVDKEALNVDSGWFYSRDFYETTLSQPHPKECAERMDFVERRLGSVAAVRGYGYTHDCHAIDQGPALCAYKTLDTMIDKMNGQLDLGHRLRGVDVRTVASSVVRSHFLPDLRGNLNAYARQKIRCLKCGHSYRRMPVAGTCIQAKKETGRGLSSVGVSKSEGGLCGGNLALTVSEGAVRKYIKVTKHVMATYGVDMYTRQNVEWLADSADSLFNNDRAKQLSLADFL
;
A
#
# COMPACT_ATOMS: atom_id res chain seq x y z
N MET A 1 3.03 -17.55 -8.02
CA MET A 1 2.18 -17.85 -9.18
C MET A 1 2.15 -19.35 -9.33
N ASP A 2 0.96 -19.93 -9.45
CA ASP A 2 0.80 -21.37 -9.64
C ASP A 2 1.12 -21.76 -11.09
N ALA A 3 1.50 -23.02 -11.28
CA ALA A 3 1.75 -23.56 -12.60
C ALA A 3 0.41 -23.80 -13.33
N PRO A 4 0.32 -23.54 -14.65
CA PRO A 4 -0.88 -23.83 -15.42
C PRO A 4 -1.10 -25.34 -15.50
N LEU A 5 -2.09 -25.85 -14.76
CA LEU A 5 -2.41 -27.28 -14.71
C LEU A 5 -3.21 -27.76 -15.92
N VAL A 6 -4.01 -26.88 -16.52
CA VAL A 6 -4.85 -27.16 -17.69
C VAL A 6 -4.81 -25.98 -18.64
N LEU A 7 -4.80 -26.25 -19.95
CA LEU A 7 -4.85 -25.24 -21.00
C LEU A 7 -6.18 -25.35 -21.74
N THR A 8 -6.97 -24.28 -21.68
CA THR A 8 -8.21 -24.17 -22.44
C THR A 8 -7.89 -23.81 -23.89
N THR A 9 -8.36 -24.62 -24.84
CA THR A 9 -8.07 -24.43 -26.28
C THR A 9 -9.18 -23.70 -27.03
N ARG A 10 -10.36 -23.55 -26.42
CA ARG A 10 -11.52 -22.88 -27.01
C ARG A 10 -12.16 -21.97 -25.98
N LEU A 11 -12.54 -20.77 -26.42
CA LEU A 11 -13.30 -19.84 -25.59
C LEU A 11 -14.78 -20.25 -25.61
N ASN A 12 -15.36 -20.50 -24.43
CA ASN A 12 -16.79 -20.65 -24.26
C ASN A 12 -17.35 -19.38 -23.58
N PRO A 13 -18.17 -18.55 -24.27
CA PRO A 13 -18.69 -17.31 -23.72
C PRO A 13 -19.44 -17.45 -22.39
N THR A 14 -20.04 -18.60 -22.11
CA THR A 14 -20.75 -18.83 -20.84
C THR A 14 -19.83 -19.15 -19.65
N GLU A 15 -18.57 -19.52 -19.92
CA GLU A 15 -17.57 -19.85 -18.91
C GLU A 15 -16.62 -18.69 -18.62
N VAL A 16 -16.77 -17.58 -19.33
CA VAL A 16 -15.99 -16.36 -19.11
C VAL A 16 -16.44 -15.67 -17.82
N ASP A 17 -15.56 -14.86 -17.26
CA ASP A 17 -15.86 -14.03 -16.10
C ASP A 17 -17.13 -13.19 -16.31
N LYS A 18 -17.91 -13.04 -15.23
CA LYS A 18 -19.20 -12.32 -15.25
C LYS A 18 -19.04 -10.84 -15.60
N GLU A 19 -17.87 -10.24 -15.37
CA GLU A 19 -17.61 -8.85 -15.76
C GLU A 19 -17.64 -8.68 -17.29
N ALA A 20 -17.16 -9.66 -18.05
CA ALA A 20 -17.17 -9.61 -19.51
C ALA A 20 -18.60 -9.59 -20.09
N LEU A 21 -19.59 -10.11 -19.33
CA LEU A 21 -20.99 -10.13 -19.75
C LEU A 21 -21.63 -8.73 -19.76
N ASN A 22 -21.07 -7.78 -19.00
CA ASN A 22 -21.57 -6.41 -18.88
C ASN A 22 -20.97 -5.43 -19.90
N VAL A 23 -20.15 -5.92 -20.84
CA VAL A 23 -19.49 -5.07 -21.84
C VAL A 23 -20.50 -4.65 -22.91
N ASP A 24 -20.58 -3.36 -23.17
CA ASP A 24 -21.38 -2.81 -24.27
C ASP A 24 -20.80 -3.24 -25.63
N SER A 25 -21.68 -3.68 -26.53
CA SER A 25 -21.32 -4.28 -27.82
C SER A 25 -21.96 -3.58 -29.02
N GLY A 26 -22.71 -2.51 -28.79
CA GLY A 26 -23.32 -1.67 -29.83
C GLY A 26 -22.30 -0.73 -30.49
N TRP A 27 -22.55 -0.39 -31.76
CA TRP A 27 -21.73 0.58 -32.51
C TRP A 27 -21.98 2.04 -32.13
N PHE A 28 -23.15 2.32 -31.56
CA PHE A 28 -23.55 3.64 -31.08
C PHE A 28 -24.58 3.47 -29.97
N TYR A 29 -24.65 4.44 -29.08
CA TYR A 29 -25.73 4.51 -28.10
C TYR A 29 -26.94 5.22 -28.72
N SER A 30 -28.13 4.69 -28.45
CA SER A 30 -29.37 5.24 -28.99
C SER A 30 -29.69 6.59 -28.34
N ARG A 31 -30.38 7.46 -29.08
CA ARG A 31 -30.91 8.72 -28.54
C ARG A 31 -31.78 8.48 -27.32
N ASP A 32 -32.62 7.46 -27.39
CA ASP A 32 -33.54 7.07 -26.31
C ASP A 32 -32.77 6.76 -25.01
N PHE A 33 -31.64 6.05 -25.10
CA PHE A 33 -30.75 5.82 -23.95
C PHE A 33 -30.26 7.14 -23.35
N TYR A 34 -29.73 8.07 -24.17
CA TYR A 34 -29.24 9.36 -23.68
C TYR A 34 -30.33 10.19 -22.99
N GLU A 35 -31.53 10.27 -23.57
CA GLU A 35 -32.66 11.00 -22.96
C GLU A 35 -33.11 10.36 -21.65
N THR A 36 -33.09 9.04 -21.58
CA THR A 36 -33.42 8.29 -20.35
C THR A 36 -32.46 8.58 -19.21
N THR A 37 -31.17 8.81 -19.50
CA THR A 37 -30.19 9.10 -18.45
C THR A 37 -30.47 10.42 -17.70
N LEU A 38 -31.27 11.33 -18.27
CA LEU A 38 -31.63 12.59 -17.63
C LEU A 38 -32.43 12.39 -16.33
N SER A 39 -33.24 11.33 -16.24
CA SER A 39 -33.97 10.99 -15.01
C SER A 39 -33.13 10.19 -14.01
N GLN A 40 -31.85 9.94 -14.31
CA GLN A 40 -30.91 9.16 -13.51
C GLN A 40 -31.47 7.79 -13.02
N PRO A 41 -32.11 6.99 -13.90
CA PRO A 41 -32.65 5.71 -13.50
C PRO A 41 -31.52 4.72 -13.18
N HIS A 42 -31.86 3.65 -12.46
CA HIS A 42 -30.89 2.59 -12.18
C HIS A 42 -30.51 1.87 -13.50
N PRO A 43 -29.23 1.51 -13.75
CA PRO A 43 -28.80 0.91 -15.03
C PRO A 43 -29.59 -0.34 -15.46
N LYS A 44 -30.11 -1.10 -14.50
CA LYS A 44 -30.97 -2.26 -14.78
C LYS A 44 -32.31 -1.90 -15.43
N GLU A 45 -32.85 -0.72 -15.16
CA GLU A 45 -34.12 -0.25 -15.73
C GLU A 45 -33.96 0.14 -17.21
N CYS A 46 -32.76 0.57 -17.62
CA CYS A 46 -32.45 0.90 -19.01
C CYS A 46 -31.69 -0.21 -19.76
N ALA A 47 -31.48 -1.37 -19.14
CA ALA A 47 -30.74 -2.49 -19.74
C ALA A 47 -31.36 -2.98 -21.06
N GLU A 48 -32.68 -2.93 -21.19
CA GLU A 48 -33.37 -3.32 -22.42
C GLU A 48 -33.06 -2.42 -23.62
N ARG A 49 -32.63 -1.18 -23.38
CA ARG A 49 -32.30 -0.17 -24.40
C ARG A 49 -30.85 -0.30 -24.90
N MET A 50 -30.04 -1.10 -24.20
CA MET A 50 -28.61 -1.27 -24.44
C MET A 50 -28.27 -2.69 -24.90
N ASP A 51 -27.24 -2.82 -25.74
CA ASP A 51 -26.78 -4.10 -26.27
C ASP A 51 -25.45 -4.49 -25.61
N PHE A 52 -25.50 -5.43 -24.67
CA PHE A 52 -24.36 -5.93 -23.92
C PHE A 52 -24.17 -7.44 -24.11
N VAL A 53 -22.97 -7.95 -23.83
CA VAL A 53 -22.55 -9.32 -24.15
C VAL A 53 -23.52 -10.40 -23.65
N GLU A 54 -24.08 -10.26 -22.44
CA GLU A 54 -25.04 -11.22 -21.88
C GLU A 54 -26.25 -11.43 -22.78
N ARG A 55 -26.78 -10.37 -23.42
CA ARG A 55 -27.94 -10.44 -24.30
C ARG A 55 -27.69 -11.20 -25.60
N ARG A 56 -26.42 -11.42 -25.94
CA ARG A 56 -25.99 -12.11 -27.15
C ARG A 56 -25.65 -13.58 -26.90
N LEU A 57 -25.58 -14.02 -25.64
CA LEU A 57 -25.34 -15.41 -25.25
C LEU A 57 -26.36 -16.35 -25.90
N GLY A 58 -25.93 -17.57 -26.22
CA GLY A 58 -26.75 -18.57 -26.91
C GLY A 58 -26.85 -18.37 -28.44
N SER A 59 -26.28 -17.31 -28.99
CA SER A 59 -26.21 -17.05 -30.43
C SER A 59 -24.78 -16.86 -30.93
N VAL A 60 -24.57 -16.85 -32.25
CA VAL A 60 -23.27 -16.55 -32.88
C VAL A 60 -22.78 -15.14 -32.54
N ALA A 61 -23.69 -14.23 -32.16
CA ALA A 61 -23.34 -12.88 -31.73
C ALA A 61 -22.59 -12.84 -30.38
N ALA A 62 -22.56 -13.95 -29.64
CA ALA A 62 -21.77 -14.07 -28.40
C ALA A 62 -20.25 -14.06 -28.65
N VAL A 63 -19.79 -14.20 -29.90
CA VAL A 63 -18.36 -14.24 -30.26
C VAL A 63 -18.00 -13.31 -31.41
N ARG A 64 -18.97 -12.67 -32.06
CA ARG A 64 -18.77 -11.87 -33.28
C ARG A 64 -19.69 -10.67 -33.32
N GLY A 65 -19.30 -9.66 -34.10
CA GLY A 65 -20.12 -8.48 -34.38
C GLY A 65 -20.18 -7.48 -33.25
N TYR A 66 -19.15 -7.41 -32.42
CA TYR A 66 -19.00 -6.35 -31.42
C TYR A 66 -18.61 -5.04 -32.10
N GLY A 67 -19.35 -3.98 -31.77
CA GLY A 67 -19.02 -2.62 -32.14
C GLY A 67 -18.22 -1.91 -31.06
N TYR A 68 -17.81 -0.69 -31.38
CA TYR A 68 -17.21 0.26 -30.45
C TYR A 68 -17.77 1.66 -30.77
N THR A 69 -17.81 2.53 -29.78
CA THR A 69 -18.41 3.88 -29.92
C THR A 69 -17.39 4.95 -30.32
N HIS A 70 -16.13 4.79 -29.92
CA HIS A 70 -15.06 5.76 -30.17
C HIS A 70 -13.87 5.05 -30.79
N ASP A 71 -13.40 5.57 -31.93
CA ASP A 71 -12.19 5.08 -32.58
C ASP A 71 -10.93 5.67 -31.92
N CYS A 72 -9.79 5.03 -32.13
CA CYS A 72 -8.50 5.51 -31.65
C CYS A 72 -7.48 5.51 -32.79
N HIS A 73 -6.66 6.56 -32.87
CA HIS A 73 -5.63 6.66 -33.91
C HIS A 73 -4.56 5.55 -33.77
N ALA A 74 -4.14 5.26 -32.54
CA ALA A 74 -3.25 4.15 -32.21
C ALA A 74 -3.46 3.70 -30.76
N ILE A 75 -3.40 2.38 -30.53
CA ILE A 75 -3.68 1.75 -29.23
C ILE A 75 -2.55 2.01 -28.23
N ASP A 76 -1.32 2.17 -28.72
CA ASP A 76 -0.10 2.38 -27.94
C ASP A 76 0.28 3.86 -27.80
N GLN A 77 -0.56 4.78 -28.30
CA GLN A 77 -0.32 6.21 -28.22
C GLN A 77 -0.50 6.71 -26.78
N GLY A 78 0.60 6.75 -26.03
CA GLY A 78 0.63 7.24 -24.65
C GLY A 78 2.02 7.15 -24.03
N PRO A 79 2.20 7.66 -22.80
CA PRO A 79 3.46 7.53 -22.08
C PRO A 79 3.72 6.05 -21.75
N ALA A 80 4.83 5.48 -22.25
CA ALA A 80 5.20 4.08 -22.05
C ALA A 80 5.46 3.72 -20.57
N LEU A 81 5.81 4.72 -19.74
CA LEU A 81 6.09 4.55 -18.33
C LEU A 81 5.30 5.56 -17.50
N CYS A 82 4.67 5.06 -16.43
CA CYS A 82 4.01 5.90 -15.45
C CYS A 82 5.05 6.72 -14.66
N ALA A 83 4.79 8.02 -14.49
CA ALA A 83 5.62 8.94 -13.70
C ALA A 83 5.83 8.46 -12.24
N TYR A 84 4.89 7.69 -11.69
CA TYR A 84 5.04 7.11 -10.35
C TYR A 84 6.26 6.18 -10.21
N LYS A 85 6.67 5.51 -11.30
CA LYS A 85 7.85 4.63 -11.31
C LYS A 85 9.17 5.39 -11.46
N THR A 86 9.14 6.60 -12.05
CA THR A 86 10.35 7.41 -12.27
C THR A 86 10.73 8.24 -11.05
N LEU A 87 9.80 8.44 -10.11
CA LEU A 87 10.06 9.14 -8.85
C LEU A 87 10.63 8.16 -7.82
N ASP A 88 11.77 8.50 -7.22
CA ASP A 88 12.48 7.63 -6.28
C ASP A 88 11.90 7.71 -4.87
N THR A 89 11.74 8.93 -4.34
CA THR A 89 11.34 9.10 -2.95
C THR A 89 9.83 9.23 -2.79
N MET A 90 9.34 8.87 -1.60
CA MET A 90 7.92 9.03 -1.27
C MET A 90 7.51 10.50 -1.19
N ILE A 91 8.45 11.39 -0.81
CA ILE A 91 8.23 12.83 -0.81
C ILE A 91 7.99 13.33 -2.23
N ASP A 92 8.81 12.90 -3.20
CA ASP A 92 8.65 13.31 -4.59
C ASP A 92 7.33 12.83 -5.18
N LYS A 93 6.94 11.58 -4.88
CA LYS A 93 5.65 11.00 -5.32
C LYS A 93 4.47 11.79 -4.80
N MET A 94 4.53 12.16 -3.52
CA MET A 94 3.48 12.91 -2.86
C MET A 94 3.41 14.36 -3.34
N ASN A 95 4.56 15.03 -3.52
CA ASN A 95 4.61 16.37 -4.10
C ASN A 95 4.10 16.36 -5.54
N GLY A 96 4.50 15.39 -6.37
CA GLY A 96 3.98 15.24 -7.72
C GLY A 96 2.46 15.04 -7.76
N GLN A 97 1.90 14.29 -6.81
CA GLN A 97 0.45 14.12 -6.69
C GLN A 97 -0.26 15.43 -6.31
N LEU A 98 0.25 16.17 -5.32
CA LEU A 98 -0.39 17.39 -4.81
C LEU A 98 -0.19 18.59 -5.77
N ASP A 99 0.95 18.68 -6.43
CA ASP A 99 1.22 19.65 -7.50
C ASP A 99 0.29 19.44 -8.70
N LEU A 100 0.04 18.18 -9.07
CA LEU A 100 -0.97 17.87 -10.08
C LEU A 100 -2.36 18.31 -9.60
N GLY A 101 -2.69 18.07 -8.33
CA GLY A 101 -3.91 18.56 -7.71
C GLY A 101 -4.09 20.07 -7.85
N HIS A 102 -3.02 20.86 -7.64
CA HIS A 102 -3.07 22.33 -7.78
C HIS A 102 -3.38 22.80 -9.20
N ARG A 103 -3.01 22.01 -10.20
CA ARG A 103 -3.24 22.33 -11.61
C ARG A 103 -4.66 21.97 -12.06
N LEU A 104 -5.33 21.06 -11.35
CA LEU A 104 -6.64 20.54 -11.73
C LEU A 104 -7.76 21.36 -11.09
N ARG A 105 -8.71 21.83 -11.90
CA ARG A 105 -9.88 22.58 -11.41
C ARG A 105 -10.82 21.73 -10.55
N GLY A 106 -10.91 20.43 -10.84
CA GLY A 106 -11.81 19.51 -10.15
C GLY A 106 -11.29 18.99 -8.82
N VAL A 107 -10.11 19.43 -8.36
CA VAL A 107 -9.45 18.89 -7.17
C VAL A 107 -9.17 20.01 -6.18
N ASP A 108 -9.72 19.90 -4.97
CA ASP A 108 -9.30 20.73 -3.85
C ASP A 108 -8.13 20.06 -3.12
N VAL A 109 -6.94 20.64 -3.30
CA VAL A 109 -5.68 20.12 -2.74
C VAL A 109 -5.70 20.07 -1.22
N ARG A 110 -6.36 21.02 -0.55
CA ARG A 110 -6.44 21.03 0.93
C ARG A 110 -7.21 19.83 1.45
N THR A 111 -8.31 19.49 0.77
CA THR A 111 -9.13 18.32 1.09
C THR A 111 -8.36 17.02 0.83
N VAL A 112 -7.65 16.93 -0.30
CA VAL A 112 -6.81 15.76 -0.62
C VAL A 112 -5.68 15.59 0.39
N ALA A 113 -4.93 16.65 0.69
CA ALA A 113 -3.85 16.63 1.67
C ALA A 113 -4.36 16.19 3.05
N SER A 114 -5.48 16.78 3.52
CA SER A 114 -6.09 16.41 4.80
C SER A 114 -6.54 14.95 4.82
N SER A 115 -7.12 14.44 3.73
CA SER A 115 -7.55 13.05 3.60
C SER A 115 -6.36 12.07 3.63
N VAL A 116 -5.28 12.38 2.91
CA VAL A 116 -4.06 11.55 2.89
C VAL A 116 -3.44 11.48 4.28
N VAL A 117 -3.33 12.61 4.98
CA VAL A 117 -2.78 12.67 6.33
C VAL A 117 -3.64 11.84 7.31
N ARG A 118 -4.97 11.97 7.25
CA ARG A 118 -5.88 11.29 8.17
C ARG A 118 -6.03 9.80 7.91
N SER A 119 -6.09 9.40 6.64
CA SER A 119 -6.42 8.02 6.26
C SER A 119 -5.17 7.13 6.11
N HIS A 120 -4.01 7.71 5.84
CA HIS A 120 -2.77 6.96 5.65
C HIS A 120 -1.71 7.29 6.70
N PHE A 121 -1.28 8.55 6.81
CA PHE A 121 -0.11 8.88 7.64
C PHE A 121 -0.37 8.76 9.14
N LEU A 122 -1.48 9.29 9.65
CA LEU A 122 -1.83 9.21 11.07
C LEU A 122 -2.00 7.75 11.54
N PRO A 123 -2.74 6.88 10.82
CA PRO A 123 -2.81 5.45 11.13
C PRO A 123 -1.45 4.75 11.13
N ASP A 124 -0.62 5.00 10.12
CA ASP A 124 0.71 4.38 10.00
C ASP A 124 1.63 4.80 11.14
N LEU A 125 1.67 6.10 11.46
CA LEU A 125 2.53 6.64 12.51
C LEU A 125 2.10 6.10 13.88
N ARG A 126 0.80 6.10 14.18
CA ARG A 126 0.25 5.51 15.41
C ARG A 126 0.50 4.00 15.47
N GLY A 127 0.32 3.30 14.35
CA GLY A 127 0.58 1.87 14.23
C GLY A 127 2.04 1.53 14.51
N ASN A 128 2.97 2.28 13.91
CA ASN A 128 4.40 2.12 14.08
C ASN A 128 4.84 2.44 15.51
N LEU A 129 4.31 3.50 16.14
CA LEU A 129 4.59 3.80 17.55
C LEU A 129 4.13 2.68 18.49
N ASN A 130 2.89 2.21 18.32
CA ASN A 130 2.36 1.10 19.11
C ASN A 130 3.14 -0.20 18.88
N ALA A 131 3.54 -0.48 17.64
CA ALA A 131 4.37 -1.62 17.30
C ALA A 131 5.75 -1.51 17.94
N TYR A 132 6.38 -0.33 17.89
CA TYR A 132 7.69 -0.07 18.50
C TYR A 132 7.66 -0.28 20.02
N ALA A 133 6.62 0.20 20.71
CA ALA A 133 6.48 0.04 22.16
C ALA A 133 6.23 -1.41 22.60
N ARG A 134 5.61 -2.24 21.74
CA ARG A 134 5.23 -3.63 22.05
C ARG A 134 6.07 -4.68 21.32
N GLN A 135 7.12 -4.25 20.64
CA GLN A 135 7.88 -5.13 19.75
C GLN A 135 8.59 -6.26 20.48
N LYS A 136 8.86 -7.34 19.73
CA LYS A 136 9.76 -8.40 20.15
C LYS A 136 11.17 -8.07 19.68
N ILE A 137 12.16 -8.67 20.33
CA ILE A 137 13.56 -8.53 19.96
C ILE A 137 14.00 -9.83 19.31
N ARG A 138 14.59 -9.75 18.12
CA ARG A 138 14.98 -10.91 17.33
C ARG A 138 16.49 -11.09 17.34
N CYS A 139 16.95 -12.31 17.53
CA CYS A 139 18.35 -12.67 17.32
C CYS A 139 18.66 -12.75 15.83
N LEU A 140 19.68 -12.04 15.36
CA LEU A 140 20.12 -12.05 13.96
C LEU A 140 20.76 -13.38 13.55
N LYS A 141 21.23 -14.18 14.52
CA LYS A 141 21.93 -15.45 14.26
C LYS A 141 21.00 -16.66 14.23
N CYS A 142 20.15 -16.84 15.24
CA CYS A 142 19.25 -18.00 15.35
C CYS A 142 17.78 -17.69 14.99
N GLY A 143 17.45 -16.41 14.77
CA GLY A 143 16.10 -15.97 14.42
C GLY A 143 15.08 -16.03 15.56
N HIS A 144 15.47 -16.44 16.78
CA HIS A 144 14.55 -16.51 17.93
C HIS A 144 14.09 -15.12 18.36
N SER A 145 12.81 -15.03 18.72
CA SER A 145 12.16 -13.77 19.09
C SER A 145 11.81 -13.76 20.58
N TYR A 146 12.41 -12.84 21.32
CA TYR A 146 12.15 -12.62 22.74
C TYR A 146 11.11 -11.54 22.95
N ARG A 147 10.20 -11.74 23.91
CA ARG A 147 9.24 -10.70 24.33
C ARG A 147 9.92 -9.54 25.08
N ARG A 148 11.04 -9.79 25.77
CA ARG A 148 11.81 -8.80 26.53
C ARG A 148 13.29 -8.98 26.24
N MET A 149 14.08 -7.90 26.31
CA MET A 149 15.53 -7.95 26.12
C MET A 149 16.15 -8.82 27.23
N PRO A 150 16.93 -9.86 26.90
CA PRO A 150 17.77 -10.54 27.87
C PRO A 150 18.74 -9.55 28.51
N VAL A 151 18.86 -9.59 29.84
CA VAL A 151 19.76 -8.70 30.60
C VAL A 151 21.22 -8.88 30.17
N ALA A 152 21.59 -10.08 29.69
CA ALA A 152 22.90 -10.37 29.14
C ALA A 152 23.25 -9.61 27.84
N GLY A 153 22.31 -8.87 27.24
CA GLY A 153 22.51 -8.11 26.00
C GLY A 153 22.70 -8.96 24.74
N THR A 154 22.91 -10.28 24.89
CA THR A 154 23.11 -11.24 23.81
C THR A 154 22.05 -12.34 23.84
N CYS A 155 21.97 -13.10 22.74
CA CYS A 155 21.01 -14.19 22.64
C CYS A 155 21.34 -15.36 23.59
N ILE A 156 20.41 -15.61 24.52
CA ILE A 156 20.46 -16.67 25.54
C ILE A 156 19.81 -18.00 25.09
N GLN A 157 19.53 -18.17 23.80
CA GLN A 157 18.99 -19.45 23.32
C GLN A 157 20.09 -20.49 23.22
N ALA A 158 19.76 -21.75 23.52
CA ALA A 158 20.65 -22.86 23.25
C ALA A 158 20.98 -22.91 21.75
N LYS A 159 22.25 -23.15 21.40
CA LYS A 159 22.63 -23.37 20.00
C LYS A 159 21.88 -24.59 19.48
N LYS A 160 21.06 -24.40 18.43
CA LYS A 160 20.63 -25.52 17.59
C LYS A 160 21.85 -25.93 16.77
N GLU A 161 22.48 -27.06 17.11
CA GLU A 161 23.53 -27.63 16.29
C GLU A 161 22.96 -27.90 14.89
N THR A 162 23.47 -27.18 13.90
CA THR A 162 23.19 -27.45 12.48
C THR A 162 24.32 -28.32 11.96
N GLY A 163 24.36 -29.57 12.40
CA GLY A 163 25.38 -30.56 12.02
C GLY A 163 24.73 -31.81 11.44
N ARG A 164 25.12 -32.18 10.21
CA ARG A 164 24.76 -33.42 9.50
C ARG A 164 25.41 -34.67 10.14
N GLY A 165 25.13 -34.97 11.40
CA GLY A 165 25.60 -36.20 12.06
C GLY A 165 24.88 -36.45 13.38
N LEU A 166 24.66 -37.73 13.73
CA LEU A 166 24.00 -38.37 14.91
C LEU A 166 22.78 -37.71 15.60
N SER A 167 22.42 -36.48 15.23
CA SER A 167 21.26 -35.71 15.66
C SER A 167 19.94 -36.30 15.14
N SER A 168 20.00 -37.15 14.11
CA SER A 168 18.87 -37.98 13.66
C SER A 168 18.55 -39.15 14.61
N VAL A 169 19.44 -39.47 15.56
CA VAL A 169 19.31 -40.61 16.50
C VAL A 169 18.96 -40.12 17.92
N GLY A 170 18.60 -38.84 18.09
CA GLY A 170 18.08 -38.32 19.36
C GLY A 170 19.11 -38.10 20.47
N VAL A 171 20.41 -38.24 20.19
CA VAL A 171 21.47 -37.95 21.15
C VAL A 171 21.83 -36.47 21.07
N SER A 172 21.27 -35.65 21.95
CA SER A 172 21.72 -34.27 22.15
C SER A 172 22.98 -34.26 23.03
N LYS A 173 24.10 -33.74 22.52
CA LYS A 173 25.21 -33.37 23.39
C LYS A 173 24.74 -32.22 24.30
N SER A 174 24.83 -32.42 25.61
CA SER A 174 24.47 -31.47 26.66
C SER A 174 25.41 -30.26 26.77
N GLU A 175 26.44 -30.16 25.91
CA GLU A 175 27.43 -29.08 25.88
C GLU A 175 27.16 -28.02 24.80
N GLY A 176 25.88 -27.85 24.43
CA GLY A 176 25.47 -26.79 23.50
C GLY A 176 25.51 -25.42 24.15
N GLY A 177 26.63 -24.69 24.02
CA GLY A 177 26.75 -23.31 24.51
C GLY A 177 25.63 -22.38 23.99
N LEU A 178 25.43 -21.25 24.67
CA LEU A 178 24.42 -20.25 24.25
C LEU A 178 24.76 -19.65 22.88
N CYS A 179 23.73 -19.24 22.14
CA CYS A 179 23.85 -18.69 20.80
C CYS A 179 24.82 -17.51 20.73
N GLY A 180 24.72 -16.58 21.69
CA GLY A 180 25.57 -15.40 21.81
C GLY A 180 25.42 -14.40 20.65
N GLY A 181 24.39 -14.55 19.81
CA GLY A 181 24.14 -13.66 18.67
C GLY A 181 23.61 -12.30 19.09
N ASN A 182 23.86 -11.29 18.25
CA ASN A 182 23.34 -9.94 18.43
C ASN A 182 21.81 -9.92 18.31
N LEU A 183 21.22 -9.08 19.16
CA LEU A 183 19.79 -8.87 19.24
C LEU A 183 19.44 -7.56 18.55
N ALA A 184 18.42 -7.59 17.69
CA ALA A 184 17.93 -6.44 16.96
C ALA A 184 16.45 -6.22 17.25
N LEU A 185 16.06 -4.94 17.30
CA LEU A 185 14.67 -4.52 17.30
C LEU A 185 14.03 -4.88 15.96
N THR A 186 12.77 -5.34 15.99
CA THR A 186 12.02 -5.64 14.76
C THR A 186 11.50 -4.40 14.06
N VAL A 187 11.28 -3.32 14.83
CA VAL A 187 10.88 -2.00 14.36
C VAL A 187 11.93 -1.00 14.82
N SER A 188 12.57 -0.32 13.88
CA SER A 188 13.58 0.69 14.18
C SER A 188 12.95 2.06 14.45
N GLU A 189 13.66 2.92 15.18
CA GLU A 189 13.28 4.33 15.35
C GLU A 189 13.11 5.05 14.01
N GLY A 190 14.01 4.77 13.05
CA GLY A 190 13.96 5.37 11.71
C GLY A 190 12.65 5.06 10.98
N ALA A 191 12.08 3.87 11.16
CA ALA A 191 10.78 3.52 10.57
C ALA A 191 9.63 4.37 11.14
N VAL A 192 9.68 4.69 12.45
CA VAL A 192 8.69 5.54 13.10
C VAL A 192 8.83 7.00 12.66
N ARG A 193 10.06 7.52 12.62
CA ARG A 193 10.32 8.94 12.30
C ARG A 193 10.17 9.29 10.82
N LYS A 194 10.27 8.31 9.91
CA LYS A 194 10.23 8.52 8.46
C LYS A 194 9.03 9.36 8.03
N TYR A 195 7.85 9.07 8.58
CA TYR A 195 6.60 9.71 8.18
C TYR A 195 6.39 11.08 8.81
N ILE A 196 6.93 11.35 10.01
CA ILE A 196 6.78 12.64 10.69
C ILE A 196 7.27 13.79 9.81
N LYS A 197 8.46 13.64 9.21
CA LYS A 197 9.06 14.67 8.35
C LYS A 197 8.19 14.96 7.13
N VAL A 198 7.69 13.89 6.50
CA VAL A 198 6.85 14.00 5.30
C VAL A 198 5.53 14.69 5.63
N THR A 199 4.85 14.25 6.69
CA THR A 199 3.56 14.82 7.11
C THR A 199 3.69 16.30 7.46
N LYS A 200 4.73 16.70 8.19
CA LYS A 200 4.99 18.12 8.50
C LYS A 200 5.22 18.95 7.24
N HIS A 201 5.94 18.42 6.24
CA HIS A 201 6.14 19.10 4.96
C HIS A 201 4.83 19.30 4.18
N VAL A 202 3.96 18.28 4.11
CA VAL A 202 2.64 18.40 3.47
C VAL A 202 1.81 19.48 4.13
N MET A 203 1.73 19.44 5.45
CA MET A 203 0.90 20.36 6.21
C MET A 203 1.36 21.81 6.04
N ALA A 204 2.67 22.05 6.01
CA ALA A 204 3.23 23.38 5.80
C ALA A 204 3.01 23.90 4.37
N THR A 205 3.11 23.02 3.37
CA THR A 205 3.08 23.43 1.95
C THR A 205 1.64 23.58 1.44
N TYR A 206 0.77 22.62 1.74
CA TYR A 206 -0.57 22.52 1.14
C TYR A 206 -1.68 22.96 2.10
N GLY A 207 -1.39 23.02 3.40
CA GLY A 207 -2.37 23.33 4.43
C GLY A 207 -3.29 22.15 4.73
N VAL A 208 -3.68 22.03 6.00
CA VAL A 208 -4.66 21.06 6.51
C VAL A 208 -5.58 21.73 7.52
N ASP A 209 -6.68 21.07 7.86
CA ASP A 209 -7.56 21.54 8.94
C ASP A 209 -6.86 21.56 10.30
N MET A 210 -7.35 22.42 11.21
CA MET A 210 -6.75 22.63 12.53
C MET A 210 -6.69 21.36 13.38
N TYR A 211 -7.70 20.50 13.29
CA TYR A 211 -7.75 19.26 14.07
C TYR A 211 -6.67 18.29 13.60
N THR A 212 -6.55 18.09 12.29
CA THR A 212 -5.50 17.26 11.68
C THR A 212 -4.12 17.80 12.04
N ARG A 213 -3.93 19.12 12.01
CA ARG A 213 -2.67 19.76 12.37
C ARG A 213 -2.25 19.44 13.81
N GLN A 214 -3.14 19.70 14.77
CA GLN A 214 -2.89 19.44 16.18
C GLN A 214 -2.59 17.95 16.45
N ASN A 215 -3.29 17.04 15.77
CA ASN A 215 -3.09 15.61 15.95
C ASN A 215 -1.71 15.15 15.47
N VAL A 216 -1.26 15.65 14.32
CA VAL A 216 0.09 15.36 13.82
C VAL A 216 1.17 15.97 14.71
N GLU A 217 1.00 17.23 15.15
CA GLU A 217 1.93 17.90 16.07
C GLU A 217 2.05 17.09 17.37
N TRP A 218 0.93 16.70 17.99
CA TRP A 218 0.94 15.92 19.23
C TRP A 218 1.59 14.54 19.09
N LEU A 219 1.35 13.84 17.99
CA LEU A 219 1.98 12.55 17.72
C LEU A 219 3.48 12.67 17.42
N ALA A 220 3.88 13.74 16.74
CA ALA A 220 5.29 14.02 16.49
C ALA A 220 6.02 14.28 17.82
N ASP A 221 5.44 15.11 18.68
CA ASP A 221 6.01 15.42 20.00
C ASP A 221 6.07 14.18 20.90
N SER A 222 5.03 13.34 20.85
CA SER A 222 5.00 12.05 21.56
C SER A 222 6.11 11.11 21.08
N ALA A 223 6.37 11.08 19.77
CA ALA A 223 7.47 10.29 19.21
C ALA A 223 8.83 10.87 19.65
N ASP A 224 9.01 12.19 19.56
CA ASP A 224 10.26 12.85 19.98
C ASP A 224 10.55 12.63 21.46
N SER A 225 9.53 12.72 22.33
CA SER A 225 9.66 12.43 23.76
C SER A 225 10.01 10.97 24.06
N LEU A 226 9.60 10.02 23.23
CA LEU A 226 9.90 8.59 23.43
C LEU A 226 11.39 8.27 23.18
N PHE A 227 12.01 9.00 22.25
CA PHE A 227 13.38 8.74 21.79
C PHE A 227 14.42 9.72 22.35
N ASN A 228 14.00 10.90 22.80
CA ASN A 228 14.91 11.85 23.42
C ASN A 228 15.33 11.34 24.80
N ASN A 229 16.63 11.26 25.01
CA ASN A 229 17.22 10.99 26.30
C ASN A 229 17.84 12.28 26.83
N ASP A 230 17.21 12.92 27.81
CA ASP A 230 17.64 14.23 28.35
C ASP A 230 19.06 14.21 28.93
N ARG A 231 19.62 13.03 29.20
CA ARG A 231 21.00 12.85 29.68
C ARG A 231 22.08 12.89 28.60
N ALA A 232 21.71 12.80 27.32
CA ALA A 232 22.64 12.72 26.20
C ALA A 232 22.18 13.60 25.03
N LYS A 233 22.15 14.92 25.24
CA LYS A 233 21.80 15.90 24.20
C LYS A 233 23.07 16.35 23.47
N GLN A 234 23.19 16.00 22.19
CA GLN A 234 24.21 16.59 21.31
C GLN A 234 23.72 18.00 20.94
N LEU A 235 24.32 19.02 21.56
CA LEU A 235 24.01 20.42 21.28
C LEU A 235 24.79 20.87 20.04
N SER A 236 24.13 21.62 19.16
CA SER A 236 24.80 22.29 18.05
C SER A 236 25.39 23.61 18.53
N LEU A 237 26.44 24.10 17.86
CA LEU A 237 27.05 25.40 18.19
C LEU A 237 26.04 26.56 18.10
N ALA A 238 25.01 26.43 17.28
CA ALA A 238 23.94 27.42 17.13
C ALA A 238 22.98 27.46 18.33
N ASP A 239 22.94 26.42 19.16
CA ASP A 239 22.09 26.40 20.37
C ASP A 239 22.69 27.23 21.52
N PHE A 240 23.92 27.73 21.36
CA PHE A 240 24.64 28.54 22.34
C PHE A 240 24.82 30.02 21.93
N LEU A 241 24.34 30.38 20.73
CA LEU A 241 24.31 31.76 20.22
C LEU A 241 22.91 32.33 20.37
#